data_AF-A0A973JHV7-F1
#
_entry.id   AF-A0A973JHV7-F1
#
_cell.length_a   1.000
_cell.length_b   1.000
_cell.length_c   1.000
_cell.angle_alpha   90.00
_cell.angle_beta   90.00
_cell.angle_gamma   90.00
#
_symmetry.space_group_name_H-M   'P 1'
#
loop_
_entity.id
_entity.type
_entity.pdbx_description
1 polymer ?
#
loop_
_entity_poly.entity_id
_entity_poly.type
_entity_poly.pdbx_seq_one_letter_code
_entity_poly.pdbx_strand_id
1 'polypeptide(L)'
;YGVDAFARDLAAAGGAGLITPDLIPDEAGEWLAASDEHRLDRVFLVAPSSTPERLALTAAAARGFVYAASTMGVTGTRASVGDDAARLVADTRRAGAARVCVGLGVSTAAPAAEVGAYADGVIVGSALVRALVDAATPAAGRAALAAVAADLAAGVRAAAR
;
A
#
# COMPACT_ATOMS: atom_id res chain seq x y z
N TYR A 1 5.29 24.95 10.16
CA TYR A 1 5.55 23.97 9.09
C TYR A 1 4.28 23.81 8.26
N GLY A 2 4.39 23.35 7.02
CA GLY A 2 3.30 23.22 6.04
C GLY A 2 3.70 22.21 4.97
N VAL A 3 2.81 21.92 4.02
CA VAL A 3 2.97 20.84 3.03
C VAL A 3 4.27 20.96 2.24
N ASP A 4 4.57 22.15 1.71
CA ASP A 4 5.79 22.39 0.93
C ASP A 4 7.08 22.17 1.75
N ALA A 5 7.15 22.78 2.93
CA ALA A 5 8.32 22.62 3.80
C ALA A 5 8.56 21.15 4.19
N PHE A 6 7.48 20.39 4.44
CA PHE A 6 7.58 18.96 4.71
C PHE A 6 8.07 18.17 3.49
N ALA A 7 7.52 18.43 2.31
CA ALA A 7 7.91 17.76 1.07
C ALA A 7 9.39 18.02 0.73
N ARG A 8 9.85 19.27 0.86
CA ARG A 8 11.25 19.64 0.69
C ARG A 8 12.16 18.84 1.64
N ASP A 9 11.83 18.83 2.92
CA ASP A 9 12.66 18.19 3.93
C ASP A 9 12.67 16.65 3.76
N LEU A 10 11.53 16.06 3.37
CA LEU A 10 11.42 14.64 3.03
C LEU A 10 12.29 14.28 1.82
N ALA A 11 12.24 15.08 0.75
CA ALA A 11 13.07 14.88 -0.43
C ALA A 11 14.56 15.03 -0.11
N ALA A 12 14.93 16.03 0.69
CA ALA A 12 16.31 16.24 1.15
C ALA A 12 16.84 15.06 2.00
N ALA A 13 15.96 14.37 2.74
CA ALA A 13 16.29 13.16 3.48
C ALA A 13 16.38 11.88 2.61
N GLY A 14 16.11 11.98 1.30
CA GLY A 14 16.11 10.85 0.38
C GLY A 14 14.78 10.09 0.31
N GLY A 15 13.68 10.68 0.79
CA GLY A 15 12.35 10.13 0.63
C GLY A 15 11.96 10.02 -0.84
N ALA A 16 11.32 8.91 -1.21
CA ALA A 16 10.87 8.67 -2.59
C ALA A 16 9.41 9.11 -2.81
N GLY A 17 8.62 9.17 -1.75
CA GLY A 17 7.20 9.47 -1.84
C GLY A 17 6.49 9.40 -0.50
N LEU A 18 5.17 9.56 -0.55
CA LEU A 18 4.31 9.69 0.62
C LEU A 18 2.92 9.10 0.40
N ILE A 19 2.33 8.64 1.50
CA ILE A 19 0.92 8.22 1.61
C ILE A 19 0.29 9.12 2.67
N THR A 20 -0.80 9.81 2.31
CA THR A 20 -1.63 10.57 3.26
C THR A 20 -3.00 9.90 3.32
N PRO A 21 -3.25 9.00 4.30
CA PRO A 21 -4.37 8.06 4.27
C PRO A 21 -5.75 8.70 4.11
N ASP A 22 -5.97 9.86 4.74
CA ASP A 22 -7.27 10.53 4.78
C ASP A 22 -7.43 11.62 3.70
N LEU A 23 -6.41 11.82 2.84
CA LEU A 23 -6.43 12.87 1.83
C LEU A 23 -6.90 12.33 0.49
N ILE A 24 -7.97 12.92 -0.05
CA ILE A 24 -8.48 12.63 -1.39
C ILE A 24 -7.90 13.59 -2.44
N PRO A 25 -7.81 13.20 -3.72
CA PRO A 25 -7.27 14.06 -4.78
C PRO A 25 -7.91 15.45 -4.89
N ASP A 26 -9.21 15.55 -4.64
CA ASP A 26 -10.01 16.80 -4.72
C ASP A 26 -9.53 17.85 -3.71
N GLU A 27 -9.03 17.41 -2.57
CA GLU A 27 -8.57 18.25 -1.46
C GLU A 27 -7.03 18.34 -1.43
N ALA A 28 -6.35 17.66 -2.36
CA ALA A 28 -4.90 17.49 -2.33
C ALA A 28 -4.11 18.59 -3.04
N GLY A 29 -4.71 19.71 -3.43
CA GLY A 29 -4.07 20.74 -4.27
C GLY A 29 -2.66 21.15 -3.83
N GLU A 30 -2.47 21.48 -2.54
CA GLU A 30 -1.15 21.81 -1.98
C GLU A 30 -0.17 20.62 -2.05
N TRP A 31 -0.67 19.42 -1.80
CA TRP A 31 0.13 18.18 -1.85
C TRP A 31 0.53 17.81 -3.28
N LEU A 32 -0.36 17.99 -4.27
CA LEU A 32 -0.05 17.79 -5.68
C LEU A 32 1.09 18.72 -6.11
N ALA A 33 0.95 20.02 -5.82
CA ALA A 33 1.97 21.01 -6.15
C ALA A 33 3.32 20.71 -5.48
N ALA A 34 3.33 20.45 -4.18
CA ALA A 34 4.57 20.19 -3.43
C ALA A 34 5.26 18.88 -3.87
N SER A 35 4.49 17.81 -4.12
CA SER A 35 5.09 16.54 -4.57
C SER A 35 5.60 16.60 -6.01
N ASP A 36 5.02 17.44 -6.88
CA ASP A 36 5.58 17.70 -8.21
C ASP A 36 6.87 18.51 -8.13
N GLU A 37 6.89 19.60 -7.35
CA GLU A 37 8.07 20.45 -7.14
C GLU A 37 9.26 19.64 -6.60
N HIS A 38 9.02 18.84 -5.56
CA HIS A 38 10.07 18.07 -4.88
C HIS A 38 10.27 16.66 -5.48
N ARG A 39 9.61 16.36 -6.60
CA ARG A 39 9.67 15.08 -7.34
C ARG A 39 9.39 13.83 -6.49
N LEU A 40 8.48 13.96 -5.52
CA LEU A 40 8.03 12.87 -4.66
C LEU A 40 6.87 12.13 -5.31
N ASP A 41 6.84 10.81 -5.18
CA ASP A 41 5.67 10.03 -5.53
C ASP A 41 4.56 10.26 -4.48
N ARG A 42 3.32 10.37 -4.95
CA ARG A 42 2.13 10.59 -4.11
C ARG A 42 1.17 9.44 -4.29
N VAL A 43 0.95 8.70 -3.23
CA VAL A 43 0.13 7.50 -3.24
C VAL A 43 -1.21 7.81 -2.60
N PHE A 44 -2.27 7.55 -3.34
CA PHE A 44 -3.65 7.66 -2.89
C PHE A 44 -4.28 6.29 -2.70
N LEU A 45 -5.32 6.25 -1.87
CA LEU A 45 -6.03 5.03 -1.52
C LEU A 45 -7.32 4.88 -2.33
N VAL A 46 -7.64 3.64 -2.67
CA VAL A 46 -8.95 3.20 -3.18
C VAL A 46 -9.47 2.07 -2.29
N ALA A 47 -10.79 1.94 -2.21
CA ALA A 47 -11.46 0.91 -1.42
C ALA A 47 -12.54 0.21 -2.27
N PRO A 48 -13.06 -0.96 -1.85
CA PRO A 48 -14.12 -1.65 -2.59
C PRO A 48 -15.39 -0.81 -2.81
N SER A 49 -15.61 0.21 -1.99
CA SER A 49 -16.72 1.17 -2.09
C SER A 49 -16.44 2.36 -3.04
N SER A 50 -15.23 2.46 -3.59
CA SER A 50 -14.89 3.55 -4.53
C SER A 50 -15.68 3.41 -5.83
N THR A 51 -16.33 4.49 -6.25
CA THR A 51 -17.04 4.53 -7.53
C THR A 51 -16.07 4.54 -8.72
N PRO A 52 -16.50 4.20 -9.93
CA PRO A 52 -15.64 4.28 -11.13
C PRO A 52 -14.99 5.66 -11.31
N GLU A 53 -15.71 6.74 -11.03
CA GLU A 53 -15.21 8.11 -11.10
C GLU A 53 -14.11 8.36 -10.06
N ARG A 54 -14.28 7.85 -8.83
CA ARG A 54 -13.26 7.92 -7.78
C ARG A 54 -12.00 7.14 -8.14
N LEU A 55 -12.15 5.97 -8.76
CA LEU A 55 -11.02 5.18 -9.23
C LEU A 55 -10.24 5.91 -10.32
N ALA A 56 -10.93 6.51 -11.30
CA ALA A 56 -10.30 7.24 -12.40
C ALA A 56 -9.57 8.50 -11.90
N LEU A 57 -10.21 9.28 -11.02
CA LEU A 57 -9.60 10.46 -10.41
C LEU A 57 -8.34 10.08 -9.62
N THR A 58 -8.42 9.00 -8.84
CA THR A 58 -7.29 8.51 -8.04
C THR A 58 -6.15 8.01 -8.92
N ALA A 59 -6.46 7.24 -9.96
CA ALA A 59 -5.49 6.74 -10.92
C ALA A 59 -4.75 7.88 -11.65
N ALA A 60 -5.45 8.95 -12.00
CA ALA A 60 -4.87 10.11 -12.67
C ALA A 60 -3.99 10.96 -11.74
N ALA A 61 -4.35 11.05 -10.46
CA ALA A 61 -3.62 11.87 -9.49
C ALA A 61 -2.40 11.18 -8.87
N ALA A 62 -2.42 9.85 -8.76
CA ALA A 62 -1.38 9.07 -8.10
C ALA A 62 -0.08 8.99 -8.90
N ARG A 63 1.05 8.93 -8.19
CA ARG A 63 2.38 8.61 -8.73
C ARG A 63 3.01 7.48 -7.91
N GLY A 64 3.84 6.66 -8.53
CA GLY A 64 4.39 5.44 -7.94
C GLY A 64 3.40 4.28 -8.03
N PHE A 65 2.36 4.27 -7.19
CA PHE A 65 1.29 3.27 -7.22
C PHE A 65 -0.01 3.79 -6.59
N VAL A 66 -1.13 3.10 -6.86
CA VAL A 66 -2.39 3.27 -6.13
C VAL A 66 -2.47 2.21 -5.03
N TYR A 67 -2.80 2.64 -3.81
CA TYR A 67 -2.98 1.75 -2.66
C TYR A 67 -4.41 1.22 -2.66
N ALA A 68 -4.59 -0.07 -2.96
CA ALA A 68 -5.86 -0.75 -2.75
C ALA A 68 -6.00 -1.15 -1.28
N ALA A 69 -6.77 -0.34 -0.53
CA ALA A 69 -7.11 -0.61 0.85
C ALA A 69 -8.23 -1.65 0.88
N SER A 70 -7.86 -2.87 1.26
CA SER A 70 -8.82 -3.95 1.50
C SER A 70 -8.74 -4.35 2.96
N THR A 71 -9.88 -4.32 3.66
CA THR A 71 -9.97 -4.90 4.98
C THR A 71 -10.23 -6.40 4.84
N MET A 72 -9.49 -7.21 5.60
CA MET A 72 -9.95 -8.57 5.87
C MET A 72 -11.27 -8.43 6.65
N GLY A 73 -12.40 -8.68 5.99
CA GLY A 73 -13.72 -8.61 6.62
C GLY A 73 -13.71 -9.41 7.92
N VAL A 74 -14.21 -8.83 9.01
CA VAL A 74 -14.28 -9.48 10.33
C VAL A 74 -15.32 -10.60 10.38
N THR A 75 -16.01 -10.86 9.27
CA THR A 75 -17.11 -11.83 9.16
C THR A 75 -17.09 -12.52 7.80
N GLY A 76 -17.08 -13.85 7.81
CA GLY A 76 -17.57 -14.68 6.70
C GLY A 76 -16.58 -14.97 5.58
N THR A 77 -15.87 -16.10 5.72
CA THR A 77 -15.10 -16.81 4.67
C THR A 77 -13.97 -16.04 3.98
N ARG A 78 -12.73 -16.41 4.29
CA ARG A 78 -11.47 -15.97 3.67
C ARG A 78 -11.48 -15.90 2.12
N ALA A 79 -12.33 -16.68 1.46
CA ALA A 79 -12.51 -16.68 0.02
C ALA A 79 -13.08 -15.35 -0.54
N SER A 80 -14.04 -14.70 0.14
CA SER A 80 -14.69 -13.47 -0.37
C SER A 80 -13.74 -12.26 -0.37
N VAL A 81 -12.81 -12.21 0.59
CA VAL A 81 -11.88 -11.10 0.74
C VAL A 81 -10.82 -11.08 -0.38
N GLY A 82 -10.35 -12.25 -0.80
CA GLY A 82 -9.43 -12.38 -1.95
C GLY A 82 -10.08 -11.89 -3.24
N ASP A 83 -11.33 -12.28 -3.47
CA ASP A 83 -12.10 -11.90 -4.67
C ASP A 83 -12.38 -10.39 -4.73
N ASP A 84 -12.72 -9.76 -3.60
CA ASP A 84 -12.97 -8.32 -3.54
C ASP A 84 -11.70 -7.49 -3.77
N ALA A 85 -10.56 -7.92 -3.21
CA ALA A 85 -9.28 -7.27 -3.42
C ALA A 85 -8.80 -7.42 -4.88
N ALA A 86 -8.94 -8.61 -5.47
CA ALA A 86 -8.60 -8.85 -6.86
C ALA A 86 -9.48 -8.02 -7.81
N ARG A 87 -10.79 -7.93 -7.54
CA ARG A 87 -11.71 -7.08 -8.30
C ARG A 87 -11.33 -5.60 -8.20
N LEU A 88 -11.05 -5.10 -7.01
CA LEU A 88 -10.63 -3.71 -6.81
C LEU A 88 -9.35 -3.38 -7.59
N VAL A 89 -8.35 -4.27 -7.57
CA VAL A 89 -7.13 -4.11 -8.38
C VAL A 89 -7.47 -4.03 -9.87
N ALA A 90 -8.31 -4.94 -10.37
CA ALA A 90 -8.70 -4.97 -11.77
C ALA A 90 -9.51 -3.71 -12.19
N ASP A 91 -10.44 -3.26 -11.36
CA ASP A 91 -11.22 -2.03 -11.58
C ASP A 91 -10.30 -0.79 -11.61
N THR A 92 -9.36 -0.71 -10.66
CA THR A 92 -8.43 0.42 -10.56
C THR A 92 -7.47 0.48 -11.76
N ARG A 93 -7.00 -0.68 -12.24
CA ARG A 93 -6.22 -0.76 -13.49
C ARG A 93 -7.04 -0.34 -14.70
N ARG A 94 -8.29 -0.79 -14.81
CA ARG A 94 -9.22 -0.36 -15.87
C ARG A 94 -9.48 1.15 -15.85
N ALA A 95 -9.44 1.76 -14.67
CA ALA A 95 -9.56 3.21 -14.50
C ALA A 95 -8.28 4.00 -14.84
N GLY A 96 -7.18 3.33 -15.19
CA GLY A 96 -5.94 3.95 -15.68
C GLY A 96 -4.73 3.84 -14.76
N ALA A 97 -4.81 3.16 -13.62
CA ALA A 97 -3.67 3.04 -12.72
C ALA A 97 -2.59 2.10 -13.29
N ALA A 98 -1.35 2.60 -13.39
CA ALA A 98 -0.23 1.82 -13.90
C ALA A 98 0.22 0.70 -12.94
N ARG A 99 0.18 0.96 -11.64
CA ARG A 99 0.56 0.03 -10.57
C ARG A 99 -0.45 0.09 -9.44
N VAL A 100 -0.87 -1.07 -8.94
CA VAL A 100 -1.80 -1.18 -7.81
C VAL A 100 -1.24 -2.15 -6.78
N CYS A 101 -0.95 -1.64 -5.59
CA CYS A 101 -0.45 -2.43 -4.46
C CYS A 101 -1.55 -2.61 -3.44
N VAL A 102 -1.64 -3.80 -2.84
CA VAL A 102 -2.72 -4.14 -1.90
C VAL A 102 -2.20 -4.11 -0.48
N GLY A 103 -2.89 -3.34 0.36
CA GLY A 103 -2.74 -3.39 1.79
C GLY A 103 -3.81 -4.28 2.39
N LEU A 104 -3.50 -5.57 2.55
CA LEU A 104 -4.35 -6.55 3.20
C LEU A 104 -3.67 -7.01 4.49
N GLY A 105 -4.42 -7.51 5.48
CA GLY A 105 -3.91 -8.06 6.74
C GLY A 105 -3.09 -9.34 6.60
N VAL A 106 -2.10 -9.34 5.71
CA VAL A 106 -1.19 -10.43 5.38
C VAL A 106 -0.10 -10.51 6.43
N SER A 107 0.15 -11.72 6.94
CA SER A 107 1.18 -11.96 7.96
C SER A 107 2.08 -13.16 7.67
N THR A 108 1.84 -13.88 6.57
CA THR A 108 2.61 -15.07 6.17
C THR A 108 2.80 -15.15 4.66
N ALA A 109 3.75 -15.97 4.20
CA ALA A 109 4.06 -16.15 2.79
C ALA A 109 2.87 -16.56 1.91
N ALA A 110 1.98 -17.45 2.38
CA ALA A 110 0.90 -17.98 1.55
C ALA A 110 -0.13 -16.92 1.11
N PRO A 111 -0.73 -16.12 2.02
CA PRO A 111 -1.56 -14.98 1.61
C PRO A 111 -0.77 -13.91 0.85
N ALA A 112 0.53 -13.75 1.10
CA ALA A 112 1.37 -12.82 0.33
C ALA A 112 1.51 -13.28 -1.14
N ALA A 113 1.67 -14.58 -1.36
CA ALA A 113 1.70 -15.17 -2.70
C ALA A 113 0.36 -15.01 -3.42
N GLU A 114 -0.75 -15.28 -2.73
CA GLU A 114 -2.10 -15.11 -3.29
C GLU A 114 -2.34 -13.68 -3.78
N VAL A 115 -2.01 -12.68 -2.96
CA VAL A 115 -2.14 -11.27 -3.35
C VAL A 115 -1.16 -10.89 -4.47
N GLY A 116 0.09 -11.37 -4.38
CA GLY A 116 1.12 -11.13 -5.38
C GLY A 116 0.80 -11.69 -6.77
N ALA A 117 -0.14 -12.65 -6.87
CA ALA A 117 -0.57 -13.21 -8.15
C ALA A 117 -1.43 -12.23 -8.98
N TYR A 118 -2.07 -11.24 -8.36
CA TYR A 118 -2.93 -10.27 -9.06
C TYR A 118 -2.55 -8.80 -8.86
N ALA A 119 -1.83 -8.45 -7.79
CA ALA A 119 -1.38 -7.09 -7.49
C ALA A 119 0.09 -6.84 -7.89
N ASP A 120 0.48 -5.57 -8.01
CA ASP A 120 1.88 -5.18 -8.27
C ASP A 120 2.75 -5.23 -7.00
N GLY A 121 2.13 -5.32 -5.82
CA GLY A 121 2.82 -5.39 -4.54
C GLY A 121 1.88 -5.66 -3.37
N VAL A 122 2.47 -6.12 -2.26
CA VAL A 122 1.77 -6.40 -0.99
C VAL A 122 2.33 -5.50 0.10
N ILE A 123 1.46 -4.79 0.80
CA ILE A 123 1.84 -3.85 1.85
C ILE A 123 1.45 -4.46 3.20
N VAL A 124 2.45 -4.66 4.06
CA VAL A 124 2.29 -5.33 5.36
C VAL A 124 2.75 -4.41 6.49
N GLY A 125 1.81 -4.00 7.35
CA GLY A 125 2.09 -3.18 8.53
C GLY A 125 2.14 -4.00 9.83
N SER A 126 0.96 -4.40 10.32
CA SER A 126 0.80 -4.94 11.68
C SER A 126 1.65 -6.18 11.98
N ALA A 127 1.93 -7.05 11.00
CA ALA A 127 2.78 -8.22 11.23
C ALA A 127 4.24 -7.84 11.52
N LEU A 128 4.77 -6.83 10.81
CA LEU A 128 6.12 -6.33 11.02
C LEU A 128 6.23 -5.58 12.36
N VAL A 129 5.22 -4.77 12.71
CA VAL A 129 5.17 -4.06 13.99
C VAL A 129 5.08 -5.05 15.16
N ARG A 130 4.21 -6.06 15.09
CA ARG A 130 4.09 -7.10 16.12
C ARG A 130 5.40 -7.85 16.34
N ALA A 131 6.12 -8.20 15.27
CA ALA A 131 7.42 -8.85 15.38
C ALA A 131 8.44 -8.05 16.21
N LEU A 132 8.37 -6.71 16.15
CA LEU A 132 9.21 -5.83 16.96
C LEU A 132 8.70 -5.67 18.40
N VAL A 133 7.39 -5.46 18.57
CA VAL A 133 6.77 -5.12 19.86
C VAL A 133 6.69 -6.33 20.79
N ASP A 134 6.41 -7.52 20.27
CA ASP A 134 6.22 -8.73 21.07
C ASP A 134 7.55 -9.38 21.51
N ALA A 135 8.68 -8.90 20.98
CA ALA A 135 9.98 -9.45 21.28
C ALA A 135 10.52 -8.97 22.63
N ALA A 136 11.08 -9.90 23.41
CA ALA A 136 11.63 -9.61 24.74
C ALA A 136 12.83 -8.63 24.72
N THR A 137 13.52 -8.49 23.59
CA THR A 137 14.66 -7.57 23.44
C THR A 137 14.69 -6.93 22.05
N PRO A 138 15.32 -5.76 21.88
CA PRO A 138 15.49 -5.15 20.56
C PRO A 138 16.23 -6.05 19.56
N ALA A 139 17.18 -6.87 20.02
CA ALA A 139 17.90 -7.81 19.16
C ALA A 139 16.99 -8.94 18.67
N ALA A 140 16.18 -9.52 19.57
CA ALA A 140 15.17 -10.51 19.20
C ALA A 140 14.11 -9.92 18.25
N GLY A 141 13.69 -8.68 18.48
CA GLY A 141 12.74 -7.98 17.61
C GLY A 141 13.27 -7.77 16.20
N ARG A 142 14.53 -7.37 16.04
CA ARG A 142 15.17 -7.25 14.71
C ARG A 142 15.27 -8.59 14.00
N ALA A 143 15.60 -9.66 14.73
CA ALA A 143 15.64 -11.01 14.15
C ALA A 143 14.25 -11.50 13.71
N ALA A 144 13.23 -11.28 14.54
CA ALA A 144 11.85 -11.62 14.21
C ALA A 144 11.33 -10.81 13.02
N LEU A 145 11.59 -9.50 12.98
CA LEU A 145 11.25 -8.64 11.86
C LEU A 145 11.88 -9.13 10.55
N ALA A 146 13.18 -9.46 10.58
CA ALA A 146 13.90 -9.97 9.42
C ALA A 146 13.32 -11.31 8.93
N ALA A 147 12.97 -12.21 9.84
CA ALA A 147 12.35 -13.49 9.51
C ALA A 147 10.97 -13.31 8.85
N VAL A 148 10.10 -12.47 9.43
CA VAL A 148 8.77 -12.17 8.87
C VAL A 148 8.90 -11.51 7.49
N ALA A 149 9.79 -10.53 7.33
CA ALA A 149 10.02 -9.87 6.05
C ALA A 149 10.53 -10.85 4.98
N ALA A 150 11.44 -11.76 5.34
CA ALA A 150 11.98 -12.77 4.43
C ALA A 150 10.90 -13.77 3.99
N ASP A 151 10.04 -14.23 4.90
CA ASP A 151 8.92 -15.14 4.61
C ASP A 151 7.92 -14.47 3.64
N LEU A 152 7.47 -13.26 3.95
CA LEU A 152 6.57 -12.48 3.09
C LEU A 152 7.16 -12.26 1.69
N ALA A 153 8.44 -11.86 1.61
CA ALA A 153 9.13 -11.65 0.35
C ALA A 153 9.33 -12.94 -0.44
N ALA A 154 9.48 -14.09 0.21
CA ALA A 154 9.50 -15.39 -0.46
C ALA A 154 8.12 -15.72 -1.06
N GLY A 155 7.05 -15.47 -0.32
CA GLY A 155 5.67 -15.63 -0.80
C GLY A 155 5.40 -14.83 -2.08
N VAL A 156 5.66 -13.51 -2.05
CA VAL A 156 5.45 -12.64 -3.22
C VAL A 156 6.29 -13.10 -4.43
N ARG A 157 7.56 -13.47 -4.22
CA ARG A 157 8.44 -13.94 -5.31
C ARG A 157 8.02 -15.29 -5.88
N ALA A 158 7.35 -16.13 -5.11
CA ALA A 158 6.83 -17.40 -5.60
C ALA A 158 5.62 -17.22 -6.52
N ALA A 159 4.82 -16.16 -6.32
CA ALA A 159 3.66 -15.84 -7.15
C ALA A 159 4.00 -15.20 -8.49
N ALA A 160 5.13 -14.49 -8.58
CA ALA A 160 5.58 -13.84 -9.81
C ALA A 160 6.20 -14.79 -10.86
N ARG A 161 6.08 -16.12 -10.65
CA ARG A 161 6.63 -17.18 -11.51
C ARG A 161 5.55 -17.89 -12.31
#